data_AF-A0A7V2X9Z0-F1
#
_entry.id   AF-A0A7V2X9Z0-F1
#
_cell.length_a   1.000
_cell.length_b   1.000
_cell.length_c   1.000
_cell.angle_alpha   90.00
_cell.angle_beta   90.00
_cell.angle_gamma   90.00
#
_symmetry.space_group_name_H-M   'P 1'
#
loop_
_entity.id
_entity.type
_entity.pdbx_description
1 polymer ?
#
loop_
_entity_poly.entity_id
_entity_poly.type
_entity_poly.pdbx_seq_one_letter_code
_entity_poly.pdbx_strand_id
1 'polypeptide(L)'
;MSVSGSTVLPRELIRTTRVGETKPPAEEEVQPNPWKDATDEEWQDWRWQLRNRITKAEQLKLLLNLNEEEVAAIDASKGRMATAITPYFVTLMSRTDPNCPIRRQALPTLEEFHVSPHDLLDPCAEDENSPVRSLVHRYPDRVLLLVTDKCAVYCRYCTRRRMV
;
A
#
# COMPACT_ATOMS: atom_id res chain seq x y z
N MET A 1 33.78 -6.02 17.64
CA MET A 1 33.14 -7.30 17.99
C MET A 1 31.97 -7.47 17.04
N SER A 2 32.03 -8.52 16.21
CA SER A 2 31.12 -8.80 15.10
C SER A 2 29.70 -9.01 15.58
N VAL A 3 28.76 -8.18 15.12
CA VAL A 3 27.32 -8.47 15.21
C VAL A 3 26.84 -8.67 13.78
N SER A 4 26.61 -9.93 13.44
CA SER A 4 26.03 -10.36 12.17
C SER A 4 24.66 -9.70 11.98
N GLY A 5 24.53 -8.90 10.92
CA GLY A 5 23.24 -8.38 10.48
C GLY A 5 22.30 -9.54 10.15
N SER A 6 21.16 -9.58 10.84
CA SER A 6 20.13 -10.59 10.63
C SER A 6 19.41 -10.31 9.30
N THR A 7 19.74 -11.10 8.27
CA THR A 7 19.20 -11.04 6.90
C THR A 7 17.72 -11.48 6.78
N VAL A 8 16.99 -11.58 7.90
CA VAL A 8 15.65 -12.20 7.94
C VAL A 8 14.67 -11.21 8.56
N LEU A 9 13.67 -10.81 7.77
CA LEU A 9 12.54 -10.00 8.25
C LEU A 9 11.87 -10.73 9.43
N PRO A 10 11.67 -10.09 10.59
CA PRO A 10 11.12 -10.75 11.77
C PRO A 10 9.67 -11.18 11.49
N ARG A 11 9.49 -12.49 11.30
CA ARG A 11 8.20 -13.14 10.98
C ARG A 11 7.38 -13.46 12.25
N GLU A 12 7.40 -12.59 13.24
CA GLU A 12 6.81 -12.85 14.56
C GLU A 12 6.06 -11.61 15.04
N LEU A 13 4.84 -11.36 14.54
CA LEU A 13 3.76 -10.68 15.27
C LEU A 13 2.48 -10.73 14.42
N ILE A 14 1.81 -11.89 14.46
CA ILE A 14 0.36 -12.14 14.54
C ILE A 14 0.23 -13.67 14.48
N ARG A 15 0.56 -14.35 15.59
CA ARG A 15 0.10 -15.72 15.84
C ARG A 15 -1.16 -15.60 16.72
N THR A 16 -2.33 -15.48 16.10
CA THR A 16 -3.54 -15.96 16.77
C THR A 16 -3.51 -17.48 16.70
N THR A 17 -3.07 -18.10 17.79
CA THR A 17 -2.99 -19.55 17.95
C THR A 17 -4.37 -20.21 17.78
N ARG A 18 -4.50 -21.09 16.78
CA ARG A 18 -5.18 -22.37 16.99
C ARG A 18 -4.12 -23.45 16.94
N VAL A 19 -4.09 -24.25 17.99
CA VAL A 19 -3.18 -25.39 18.21
C VAL A 19 -3.56 -26.51 17.24
N GLY A 20 -2.58 -27.02 16.50
CA GLY A 20 -2.72 -28.29 15.76
C GLY A 20 -2.00 -28.31 14.41
N GLU A 21 -0.99 -29.17 14.33
CA GLU A 21 -0.33 -29.71 13.12
C GLU A 21 0.79 -28.87 12.46
N THR A 22 2.01 -29.19 12.85
CA THR A 22 3.25 -28.80 12.18
C THR A 22 3.50 -29.69 10.96
N LYS A 23 3.31 -29.14 9.75
CA LYS A 23 3.99 -29.63 8.55
C LYS A 23 5.38 -28.97 8.49
N PRO A 24 6.48 -29.71 8.31
CA PRO A 24 7.80 -29.08 8.15
C PRO A 24 7.76 -28.15 6.93
N PRO A 25 8.31 -26.93 6.99
CA PRO A 25 8.24 -26.02 5.86
C PRO A 25 9.01 -26.64 4.70
N ALA A 26 8.33 -26.79 3.57
CA ALA A 26 8.99 -26.98 2.29
C ALA A 26 10.00 -25.83 2.13
N GLU A 27 11.21 -26.21 1.71
CA GLU A 27 12.35 -25.38 1.25
C GLU A 27 12.06 -23.87 1.30
N GLU A 28 12.63 -23.19 2.30
CA GLU A 28 12.54 -21.73 2.43
C GLU A 28 13.21 -21.08 1.20
N GLU A 29 12.40 -20.69 0.22
CA GLU A 29 12.81 -19.84 -0.89
C GLU A 29 13.46 -18.57 -0.31
N VAL A 30 14.78 -18.45 -0.46
CA VAL A 30 15.56 -17.29 -0.03
C VAL A 30 14.98 -16.06 -0.72
N GLN A 31 14.35 -15.20 0.08
CA GLN A 31 13.51 -14.13 -0.41
C GLN A 31 14.38 -13.00 -0.95
N PRO A 32 14.17 -12.54 -2.20
CA PRO A 32 14.76 -11.28 -2.63
C PRO A 32 14.13 -10.13 -1.82
N ASN A 33 14.87 -9.64 -0.83
CA ASN A 33 14.52 -8.46 -0.06
C ASN A 33 15.32 -7.26 -0.62
N PRO A 34 14.69 -6.32 -1.35
CA PRO A 34 15.34 -5.11 -1.84
C PRO A 34 15.92 -4.23 -0.72
N TRP A 35 15.50 -4.46 0.53
CA TRP A 35 15.91 -3.74 1.73
C TRP A 35 16.73 -4.61 2.69
N LYS A 36 17.37 -5.67 2.19
CA LYS A 36 18.24 -6.54 3.00
C LYS A 36 19.37 -5.78 3.72
N ASP A 37 19.78 -4.65 3.16
CA ASP A 37 20.88 -3.81 3.66
C ASP A 37 20.37 -2.66 4.54
N ALA A 38 19.04 -2.52 4.74
CA ALA A 38 18.48 -1.50 5.61
C ALA A 38 18.73 -1.86 7.08
N THR A 39 19.15 -0.88 7.88
CA THR A 39 19.33 -1.10 9.33
C THR A 39 17.98 -1.14 10.05
N ASP A 40 17.94 -1.71 11.26
CA ASP A 40 16.73 -1.69 12.10
C ASP A 40 16.28 -0.25 12.40
N GLU A 41 17.23 0.67 12.60
CA GLU A 41 16.96 2.09 12.82
C GLU A 41 16.30 2.75 11.60
N GLU A 42 16.78 2.44 10.39
CA GLU A 42 16.17 2.90 9.15
C GLU A 42 14.78 2.31 8.96
N TRP A 43 14.60 1.02 9.26
CA TRP A 43 13.31 0.36 9.13
C TRP A 43 12.24 0.99 10.03
N GLN A 44 12.62 1.39 11.25
CA GLN A 44 11.73 2.06 12.20
C GLN A 44 11.54 3.57 11.91
N ASP A 45 12.35 4.17 11.03
CA ASP A 45 12.16 5.56 10.59
C ASP A 45 11.05 5.68 9.53
N TRP A 46 9.94 6.30 9.90
CA TRP A 46 8.83 6.56 8.97
C TRP A 46 9.25 7.39 7.75
N ARG A 47 10.28 8.26 7.87
CA ARG A 47 10.78 9.04 6.73
C ARG A 47 11.52 8.15 5.75
N TRP A 48 12.24 7.15 6.23
CA TRP A 48 12.85 6.14 5.39
C TRP A 48 11.77 5.30 4.69
N GLN A 49 10.71 4.90 5.39
CA GLN A 49 9.57 4.17 4.80
C GLN A 49 8.90 4.98 3.67
N LEU A 50 8.72 6.30 3.86
CA LEU A 50 8.14 7.16 2.83
C LEU A 50 9.05 7.39 1.62
N ARG A 51 10.37 7.48 1.83
CA ARG A 51 11.37 7.62 0.75
C ARG A 51 11.48 6.35 -0.09
N ASN A 52 11.31 5.18 0.53
CA ASN A 52 11.45 3.88 -0.11
C ASN A 52 10.10 3.27 -0.55
N ARG A 53 9.06 4.09 -0.73
CA ARG A 53 7.77 3.60 -1.25
C ARG A 53 7.96 2.98 -2.63
N ILE A 54 7.32 1.83 -2.80
CA ILE A 54 7.28 1.10 -4.05
C ILE A 54 6.21 1.72 -4.96
N THR A 55 6.61 2.08 -6.17
CA THR A 55 5.74 2.77 -7.13
C THR A 55 5.64 2.06 -8.47
N LYS A 56 6.47 1.05 -8.72
CA LYS A 56 6.56 0.36 -10.00
C LYS A 56 6.29 -1.13 -9.89
N ALA A 57 5.74 -1.72 -10.95
CA ALA A 57 5.45 -3.15 -11.02
C ALA A 57 6.73 -3.99 -10.89
N GLU A 58 7.85 -3.56 -11.47
CA GLU A 58 9.11 -4.32 -11.41
C GLU A 58 9.62 -4.47 -9.97
N GLN A 59 9.46 -3.44 -9.15
CA GLN A 59 9.81 -3.48 -7.73
C GLN A 59 8.89 -4.44 -6.95
N LEU A 60 7.58 -4.43 -7.25
CA LEU A 60 6.62 -5.33 -6.61
C LEU A 60 6.83 -6.79 -7.01
N LYS A 61 7.25 -7.08 -8.26
CA LYS A 61 7.57 -8.44 -8.72
C LYS A 61 8.68 -9.12 -7.91
N LEU A 62 9.58 -8.35 -7.30
CA LEU A 62 10.61 -8.90 -6.40
C LEU A 62 9.98 -9.42 -5.09
N LEU A 63 8.86 -8.83 -4.68
CA LEU A 63 8.25 -9.07 -3.37
C LEU A 63 7.02 -9.94 -3.44
N LEU A 64 6.29 -9.91 -4.54
CA LEU A 64 4.99 -10.55 -4.74
C LEU A 64 4.97 -11.32 -6.06
N ASN A 65 4.28 -12.45 -6.11
CA ASN A 65 3.98 -13.13 -7.35
C ASN A 65 2.82 -12.38 -8.01
N LEU A 66 3.16 -11.42 -8.86
CA LEU A 66 2.18 -10.66 -9.61
C LEU A 66 1.72 -11.44 -10.84
N ASN A 67 0.41 -11.48 -11.07
CA ASN A 67 -0.14 -11.97 -12.33
C ASN A 67 -0.10 -10.87 -13.41
N GLU A 68 -0.39 -11.24 -14.66
CA GLU A 68 -0.34 -10.30 -15.80
C GLU A 68 -1.35 -9.15 -15.66
N GLU A 69 -2.54 -9.42 -15.11
CA GLU A 69 -3.58 -8.42 -14.90
C GLU A 69 -3.17 -7.37 -13.86
N GLU A 70 -2.54 -7.79 -12.75
CA GLU A 70 -2.01 -6.91 -11.71
C GLU A 70 -0.91 -6.01 -12.27
N VAL A 71 -0.02 -6.56 -13.10
CA VAL A 71 1.03 -5.77 -13.78
C VAL A 71 0.40 -4.74 -14.71
N ALA A 72 -0.55 -5.16 -15.55
CA ALA A 72 -1.27 -4.27 -16.45
C ALA A 72 -2.02 -3.17 -15.69
N ALA A 73 -2.67 -3.49 -14.56
CA ALA A 73 -3.37 -2.53 -13.72
C ALA A 73 -2.41 -1.53 -13.05
N ILE A 74 -1.24 -1.98 -12.57
CA ILE A 74 -0.21 -1.11 -12.01
C ILE A 74 0.28 -0.13 -13.07
N ASP A 75 0.55 -0.60 -14.29
CA ASP A 75 0.99 0.26 -15.38
C ASP A 75 -0.10 1.23 -15.84
N ALA A 76 -1.35 0.78 -15.97
CA ALA A 76 -2.48 1.63 -16.29
C ALA A 76 -2.79 2.67 -15.21
N SER A 77 -2.41 2.42 -13.94
CA SER A 77 -2.68 3.34 -12.83
C SER A 77 -1.88 4.63 -12.90
N LYS A 78 -0.82 4.67 -13.72
CA LYS A 78 0.03 5.84 -13.96
C LYS A 78 -0.83 6.99 -14.50
N GLY A 79 -0.86 8.11 -13.77
CA GLY A 79 -1.62 9.32 -14.15
C GLY A 79 -3.08 9.35 -13.68
N ARG A 80 -3.59 8.31 -13.00
CA ARG A 80 -4.86 8.38 -12.25
C ARG A 80 -4.60 8.44 -10.76
N MET A 81 -4.41 7.27 -10.13
CA MET A 81 -3.94 7.16 -8.76
C MET A 81 -2.77 6.20 -8.78
N ALA A 82 -1.57 6.79 -8.75
CA ALA A 82 -0.33 6.04 -8.85
C ALA A 82 -0.25 5.02 -7.71
N THR A 83 0.39 3.89 -7.98
CA THR A 83 0.71 2.95 -6.90
C THR A 83 1.80 3.57 -6.03
N ALA A 84 1.60 3.62 -4.71
CA ALA A 84 2.64 3.97 -3.76
C ALA A 84 2.39 3.20 -2.46
N ILE A 85 3.34 2.35 -2.08
CA ILE A 85 3.20 1.44 -0.94
C ILE A 85 4.50 1.41 -0.16
N THR A 86 4.46 1.68 1.15
CA THR A 86 5.66 1.61 2.01
C THR A 86 6.24 0.20 2.07
N PRO A 87 7.56 0.05 2.28
CA PRO A 87 8.19 -1.24 2.53
C PRO A 87 7.46 -2.09 3.57
N TYR A 88 7.19 -1.52 4.75
CA TYR A 88 6.46 -2.19 5.82
C TYR A 88 5.11 -2.76 5.35
N PHE A 89 4.28 -1.96 4.71
CA PHE A 89 2.94 -2.38 4.28
C PHE A 89 2.97 -3.53 3.26
N VAL A 90 3.98 -3.60 2.40
CA VAL A 90 4.14 -4.73 1.46
C VAL A 90 4.49 -6.03 2.20
N THR A 91 5.25 -5.97 3.31
CA THR A 91 5.58 -7.20 4.08
C THR A 91 4.36 -7.88 4.69
N LEU A 92 3.24 -7.16 4.84
CA LEU A 92 1.99 -7.71 5.34
C LEU A 92 1.19 -8.46 4.26
N MET A 93 1.56 -8.31 2.98
CA MET A 93 0.84 -8.91 1.87
C MET A 93 1.22 -10.38 1.68
N SER A 94 0.25 -11.21 1.31
CA SER A 94 0.54 -12.54 0.80
C SER A 94 1.26 -12.44 -0.54
N ARG A 95 2.35 -13.20 -0.71
CA ARG A 95 3.09 -13.23 -1.98
C ARG A 95 2.31 -13.95 -3.07
N THR A 96 1.63 -15.04 -2.70
CA THR A 96 0.99 -15.99 -3.63
C THR A 96 -0.52 -15.90 -3.70
N ASP A 97 -1.18 -15.37 -2.66
CA ASP A 97 -2.64 -15.26 -2.63
C ASP A 97 -3.10 -13.91 -3.21
N PRO A 98 -3.68 -13.89 -4.43
CA PRO A 98 -4.22 -12.67 -5.02
C PRO A 98 -5.45 -12.14 -4.26
N ASN A 99 -6.15 -12.99 -3.49
CA ASN A 99 -7.31 -12.59 -2.70
C ASN A 99 -6.93 -11.99 -1.33
N CYS A 100 -5.63 -11.85 -1.05
CA CYS A 100 -5.15 -11.29 0.19
C CYS A 100 -5.80 -9.91 0.46
N PRO A 101 -6.46 -9.71 1.61
CA PRO A 101 -7.21 -8.48 1.89
C PRO A 101 -6.31 -7.25 1.95
N ILE A 102 -5.02 -7.41 2.27
CA ILE A 102 -4.06 -6.30 2.31
C ILE A 102 -3.61 -5.92 0.89
N ARG A 103 -3.44 -6.90 -0.01
CA ARG A 103 -3.15 -6.63 -1.44
C ARG A 103 -4.28 -5.82 -2.06
N ARG A 104 -5.52 -6.27 -1.88
CA ARG A 104 -6.72 -5.61 -2.46
C ARG A 104 -6.89 -4.15 -2.03
N GLN A 105 -6.31 -3.76 -0.90
CA GLN A 105 -6.35 -2.38 -0.43
C GLN A 105 -5.32 -1.47 -1.11
N ALA A 106 -4.24 -2.00 -1.67
CA ALA A 106 -3.10 -1.20 -2.13
C ALA A 106 -2.65 -1.48 -3.57
N LEU A 107 -2.89 -2.68 -4.11
CA LEU A 107 -2.61 -3.02 -5.50
C LEU A 107 -3.80 -2.66 -6.41
N PRO A 108 -3.56 -1.93 -7.51
CA PRO A 108 -4.61 -1.61 -8.45
C PRO A 108 -5.17 -2.84 -9.15
N THR A 109 -6.46 -2.75 -9.54
CA THR A 109 -7.10 -3.73 -10.43
C THR A 109 -7.60 -3.04 -11.71
N LEU A 110 -7.82 -3.83 -12.77
CA LEU A 110 -8.37 -3.31 -14.04
C LEU A 110 -9.82 -2.81 -13.87
N GLU A 111 -10.55 -3.31 -12.88
CA GLU A 111 -11.92 -2.87 -12.58
C GLU A 111 -11.98 -1.40 -12.16
N GLU A 112 -10.91 -0.86 -11.57
CA GLU A 112 -10.85 0.57 -11.19
C GLU A 112 -10.87 1.55 -12.37
N PHE A 113 -10.75 1.03 -13.58
CA PHE A 113 -10.81 1.83 -14.81
C PHE A 113 -12.20 1.85 -15.42
N HIS A 114 -13.10 0.97 -14.97
CA HIS A 114 -14.49 0.99 -15.33
C HIS A 114 -15.19 2.14 -14.59
N VAL A 115 -15.77 3.08 -15.34
CA VAL A 115 -16.54 4.21 -14.79
C VAL A 115 -18.01 3.92 -14.98
N SER A 116 -18.74 3.83 -13.87
CA SER A 116 -20.19 3.65 -13.85
C SER A 116 -20.91 4.99 -14.13
N PRO A 117 -22.13 4.98 -14.72
CA PRO A 117 -22.95 6.18 -14.85
C PRO A 117 -23.30 6.86 -13.52
N HIS A 118 -23.16 6.16 -12.40
CA HIS A 118 -23.45 6.66 -11.05
C HIS A 118 -22.20 7.15 -10.31
N ASP A 119 -21.01 6.98 -10.91
CA ASP A 119 -19.77 7.44 -10.29
C ASP A 119 -19.68 8.96 -10.35
N LEU A 120 -19.25 9.56 -9.26
CA LEU A 120 -19.02 10.99 -9.14
C LEU A 120 -17.54 11.23 -8.84
N LEU A 121 -16.98 12.30 -9.42
CA LEU A 121 -15.60 12.71 -9.12
C LEU A 121 -15.45 13.15 -7.66
N ASP A 122 -16.45 13.86 -7.14
CA ASP A 122 -16.53 14.32 -5.76
C ASP A 122 -17.89 13.94 -5.14
N PRO A 123 -18.07 12.66 -4.75
CA PRO A 123 -19.33 12.18 -4.17
C PRO A 123 -19.62 12.82 -2.81
N CYS A 124 -18.61 13.41 -2.17
CA CYS A 124 -18.72 14.08 -0.87
C CYS A 124 -18.89 15.59 -1.00
N ALA A 125 -19.07 16.14 -2.21
CA ALA A 125 -19.24 17.57 -2.50
C ALA A 125 -18.31 18.47 -1.65
N GLU A 126 -17.07 18.05 -1.50
CA GLU A 126 -16.07 18.78 -0.74
C GLU A 126 -15.70 20.09 -1.44
N ASP A 127 -15.62 20.08 -2.76
CA ASP A 127 -15.21 21.24 -3.55
C ASP A 127 -16.30 22.33 -3.53
N GLU A 128 -17.58 21.94 -3.59
CA GLU A 128 -18.73 22.85 -3.47
C GLU A 128 -18.82 23.48 -2.07
N ASN A 129 -18.50 22.70 -1.02
CA ASN A 129 -18.54 23.15 0.37
C ASN A 129 -17.20 23.78 0.82
N SER A 130 -16.33 24.20 -0.11
CA SER A 130 -15.03 24.80 0.20
C SER A 130 -15.05 26.32 0.03
N PRO A 131 -15.27 27.13 1.10
CA PRO A 131 -15.23 28.58 1.00
C PRO A 131 -13.85 29.12 0.58
N VAL A 132 -12.80 28.38 0.90
CA VAL A 132 -11.42 28.63 0.45
C VAL A 132 -10.74 27.30 0.12
N ARG A 133 -9.66 27.36 -0.67
CA ARG A 133 -8.87 26.18 -1.03
C ARG A 133 -8.43 25.41 0.22
N SER A 134 -8.58 24.08 0.15
CA SER A 134 -8.17 23.13 1.21
C SER A 134 -8.94 23.22 2.53
N LEU A 135 -10.03 23.99 2.61
CA LEU A 135 -10.89 24.04 3.79
C LEU A 135 -12.33 23.74 3.38
N VAL A 136 -12.85 22.59 3.82
CA VAL A 136 -14.24 22.17 3.58
C VAL A 136 -15.08 22.51 4.81
N HIS A 137 -16.12 23.31 4.65
CA HIS A 137 -17.05 23.74 5.70
C HIS A 137 -18.48 23.33 5.37
N ARG A 138 -18.74 22.02 5.43
CA ARG A 138 -20.07 21.45 5.15
C ARG A 138 -21.06 21.59 6.31
N TYR A 139 -20.57 21.57 7.54
CA TYR A 139 -21.41 21.53 8.75
C TYR A 139 -21.26 22.83 9.55
N PRO A 140 -22.32 23.29 10.26
CA PRO A 140 -22.31 24.60 10.91
C PRO A 140 -21.14 24.84 11.88
N ASP A 141 -20.72 23.80 12.61
CA ASP A 141 -19.86 23.88 13.79
C ASP A 141 -18.47 23.24 13.62
N ARG A 142 -18.12 22.77 12.43
CA ARG A 142 -16.83 22.09 12.18
C ARG A 142 -16.37 22.18 10.73
N VAL A 143 -15.05 22.14 10.56
CA VAL A 143 -14.38 22.21 9.27
C VAL A 143 -13.42 21.04 9.09
N LEU A 144 -13.14 20.67 7.83
CA LEU A 144 -12.06 19.78 7.45
C LEU A 144 -10.97 20.61 6.78
N LEU A 145 -9.74 20.55 7.31
CA LEU A 145 -8.57 21.21 6.74
C LEU A 145 -7.65 20.18 6.07
N LEU A 146 -7.47 20.31 4.76
CA LEU A 146 -6.61 19.44 3.95
C LEU A 146 -5.18 19.97 3.94
N VAL A 147 -4.34 19.44 4.83
CA VAL A 147 -2.94 19.87 5.02
C VAL A 147 -1.99 19.19 4.03
N THR A 148 -2.33 17.98 3.57
CA THR A 148 -1.51 17.21 2.62
C THR A 148 -2.35 16.30 1.74
N ASP A 149 -1.87 16.07 0.53
CA ASP A 149 -2.33 15.09 -0.46
C ASP A 149 -1.44 13.83 -0.48
N LYS A 150 -0.45 13.73 0.41
CA LYS A 150 0.50 12.62 0.43
C LYS A 150 0.13 11.61 1.50
N CYS A 151 -0.15 10.38 1.07
CA CYS A 151 -0.38 9.24 1.95
C CYS A 151 0.84 8.30 1.96
N ALA A 152 1.07 7.58 3.06
CA ALA A 152 2.09 6.54 3.10
C ALA A 152 1.78 5.39 2.13
N VAL A 153 0.50 5.03 2.04
CA VAL A 153 -0.03 4.08 1.07
C VAL A 153 -1.22 4.72 0.37
N TYR A 154 -1.31 4.60 -0.95
CA TYR A 154 -2.50 5.01 -1.68
C TYR A 154 -3.52 3.88 -1.72
N CYS A 155 -4.52 3.97 -0.84
CA CYS A 155 -5.58 2.97 -0.71
C CYS A 155 -6.49 2.97 -1.95
N ARG A 156 -6.73 1.80 -2.57
CA ARG A 156 -7.53 1.66 -3.81
C ARG A 156 -9.01 2.04 -3.68
N TYR A 157 -9.47 2.23 -2.45
CA TYR A 157 -10.82 2.67 -2.09
C TYR A 157 -10.86 4.14 -1.61
N CYS A 158 -9.86 4.95 -1.96
CA CYS A 158 -9.78 6.35 -1.55
C CYS A 158 -10.92 7.20 -2.14
N THR A 159 -11.81 7.73 -1.30
CA THR A 159 -12.86 8.69 -1.71
C THR A 159 -12.30 10.02 -2.22
N ARG A 160 -11.01 10.27 -1.95
CA ARG A 160 -10.27 11.46 -2.36
C ARG A 160 -9.25 11.15 -3.47
N ARG A 161 -9.51 10.10 -4.26
CA ARG A 161 -8.68 9.69 -5.42
C ARG A 161 -8.35 10.87 -6.36
N ARG A 162 -9.26 11.83 -6.51
CA ARG A 162 -9.06 13.01 -7.38
C ARG A 162 -7.93 13.95 -6.95
N MET A 163 -7.46 13.85 -5.70
CA MET A 163 -6.46 14.75 -5.12
C MET A 163 -5.06 14.15 -5.01
N VAL A 164 -4.91 12.83 -5.25
CA VAL A 164 -3.70 12.05 -4.89
C VAL A 164 -2.99 11.46 -6.09
#